data_AF-A0A4U0XEQ4-F1
#
_entry.id   AF-A0A4U0XEQ4-F1
#
_cell.length_a   1.000
_cell.length_b   1.000
_cell.length_c   1.000
_cell.angle_alpha   90.00
_cell.angle_beta   90.00
_cell.angle_gamma   90.00
#
_symmetry.space_group_name_H-M   'P 1'
#
loop_
_entity.id
_entity.type
_entity.pdbx_description
1 polymer ?
#
loop_
_entity_poly.entity_id
_entity_poly.type
_entity_poly.pdbx_seq_one_letter_code
_entity_poly.pdbx_strand_id
1 'polypeptide(L)'
;MPGARLWTKMIAAGVLVSLGGPALIYYVTPTEEELFLRYNPELQKRSLENRIGKQEDFDHFVNKLKEYSKSSKPIWEVAAEDDARLRRLAAEKTVEEQQSLAAEIERRRQEIRGHSSQAP
;
A
#
# COMPACT_ATOMS: atom_id res chain seq x y z
N MET A 1 -3.06 -40.10 38.77
CA MET A 1 -2.66 -38.84 38.10
C MET A 1 -1.38 -39.08 37.33
N PRO A 2 -1.20 -38.56 36.11
CA PRO A 2 0.05 -38.72 35.36
C PRO A 2 1.22 -38.22 36.19
N GLY A 3 2.26 -39.04 36.33
CA GLY A 3 3.41 -38.74 37.20
C GLY A 3 4.24 -37.57 36.68
N ALA A 4 4.98 -36.90 37.58
CA ALA A 4 5.81 -35.73 37.27
C ALA A 4 6.72 -35.94 36.05
N ARG A 5 7.26 -37.15 35.89
CA ARG A 5 8.11 -37.54 34.74
C ARG A 5 7.41 -37.41 33.39
N LEU A 6 6.12 -37.72 33.29
CA LEU A 6 5.37 -37.58 32.05
C LEU A 6 5.14 -36.10 31.72
N TRP A 7 4.79 -35.29 32.72
CA TRP A 7 4.64 -33.85 32.58
C TRP A 7 5.92 -33.16 32.13
N THR A 8 7.07 -33.52 32.70
CA THR A 8 8.37 -32.98 32.27
C THR A 8 8.64 -33.29 30.80
N LYS A 9 8.37 -34.52 30.33
CA LYS A 9 8.54 -34.90 28.92
C LYS A 9 7.60 -34.11 28.00
N MET A 10 6.34 -33.93 28.40
CA MET A 10 5.36 -33.19 27.62
C MET A 10 5.70 -31.71 27.52
N ILE A 11 6.14 -31.08 28.61
CA ILE A 11 6.61 -29.68 28.60
C ILE A 11 7.85 -29.54 27.72
N ALA A 12 8.83 -30.43 27.86
CA ALA A 12 10.05 -30.41 27.04
C ALA A 12 9.72 -30.54 25.55
N ALA A 13 8.84 -31.48 25.17
CA ALA A 13 8.39 -31.64 23.80
C ALA A 13 7.62 -30.41 23.29
N GLY A 14 6.74 -29.84 24.12
CA GLY A 14 5.99 -28.63 23.78
C GLY A 14 6.90 -27.43 23.53
N VAL A 15 7.89 -27.20 24.39
CA VAL A 15 8.88 -26.12 24.22
C VAL A 15 9.72 -26.35 22.96
N LEU A 16 10.16 -27.59 22.72
CA LEU A 16 10.95 -27.94 21.54
C LEU A 16 10.19 -27.65 20.24
N VAL A 17 8.89 -27.97 20.18
CA VAL A 17 8.08 -27.70 18.98
C VAL A 17 7.79 -26.20 18.84
N SER A 18 7.38 -25.54 19.93
CA SER A 18 7.01 -24.12 19.91
C SER A 18 8.17 -23.20 19.57
N LEU A 19 9.40 -23.53 20.00
CA LEU A 19 10.59 -22.73 19.69
C LEU A 19 11.36 -23.28 18.48
N GLY A 20 11.45 -24.60 18.35
CA GLY A 20 12.21 -25.26 17.29
C GLY A 20 11.59 -25.07 15.92
N GLY A 21 10.26 -25.00 15.81
CA GLY A 21 9.58 -24.70 14.56
C GLY A 21 9.99 -23.32 14.00
N PRO A 22 9.74 -22.22 14.73
CA PRO A 22 10.18 -20.89 14.32
C PRO A 22 11.70 -20.79 14.12
N ALA A 23 12.51 -21.39 15.00
CA ALA A 23 13.97 -21.35 14.89
C ALA A 23 14.47 -22.04 13.60
N LEU A 24 13.89 -23.18 13.22
CA LEU A 24 14.23 -23.86 11.97
C LEU A 24 13.87 -23.02 10.75
N ILE A 25 12.69 -22.37 10.77
CA ILE A 25 12.27 -21.48 9.70
C ILE A 25 13.23 -20.29 9.56
N TYR A 26 13.60 -19.64 10.66
CA TYR A 26 14.58 -18.55 10.62
C TYR A 26 15.96 -18.99 10.15
N TYR A 27 16.36 -20.24 10.44
CA TYR A 27 17.63 -20.78 9.99
C TYR A 27 17.67 -21.08 8.48
N VAL A 28 16.57 -21.59 7.92
CA VAL A 28 16.52 -22.02 6.51
C VAL A 28 16.10 -20.88 5.58
N THR A 29 15.29 -19.94 6.06
CA THR A 29 14.80 -18.84 5.25
C THR A 29 15.94 -17.85 4.98
N PRO A 30 16.33 -17.62 3.71
CA PRO A 30 17.37 -16.67 3.38
C PRO A 30 16.97 -15.25 3.81
N THR A 31 17.96 -14.45 4.19
CA THR A 31 17.75 -13.05 4.56
C THR A 31 17.32 -12.23 3.34
N GLU A 32 16.72 -11.05 3.57
CA GLU A 32 16.27 -10.17 2.47
C GLU A 32 17.43 -9.78 1.54
N GLU A 33 18.64 -9.61 2.07
CA GLU A 33 19.83 -9.27 1.30
C GLU A 33 20.28 -10.42 0.40
N GLU A 34 20.30 -11.66 0.93
CA GLU A 34 20.61 -12.84 0.12
C GLU A 34 19.55 -13.10 -0.96
N LEU A 35 18.28 -12.83 -0.64
CA LEU A 35 17.18 -12.93 -1.60
C LEU A 35 17.31 -11.88 -2.72
N PHE A 36 17.68 -10.65 -2.36
CA PHE A 36 17.93 -9.57 -3.31
C PHE A 36 19.08 -9.90 -4.27
N LEU A 37 20.19 -10.47 -3.77
CA LEU A 37 21.32 -10.88 -4.61
C LEU A 37 20.95 -11.97 -5.62
N ARG A 38 19.96 -12.80 -5.31
CA ARG A 38 19.44 -13.85 -6.21
C ARG A 38 18.45 -13.31 -7.26
N TYR A 39 18.02 -12.05 -7.16
CA TYR A 39 17.13 -11.45 -8.15
C TYR A 39 17.85 -11.15 -9.48
N ASN A 40 17.09 -11.17 -10.57
CA ASN A 40 17.54 -10.68 -11.87
C ASN A 40 17.86 -9.17 -11.78
N PRO A 41 18.92 -8.64 -12.43
CA PRO A 41 19.33 -7.22 -12.39
C PRO A 41 18.19 -6.21 -12.54
N GLU A 42 17.20 -6.48 -13.39
CA GLU A 42 16.02 -5.61 -13.56
C GLU A 42 15.17 -5.50 -12.28
N LEU A 43 14.99 -6.61 -11.56
CA LEU A 43 14.23 -6.66 -10.31
C LEU A 43 15.02 -6.03 -9.15
N GLN A 44 16.34 -6.18 -9.14
CA GLN A 44 17.19 -5.49 -8.18
C GLN A 44 17.02 -3.97 -8.31
N LYS A 45 17.14 -3.44 -9.53
CA LYS A 45 16.94 -2.02 -9.82
C LYS A 45 15.56 -1.52 -9.39
N ARG A 46 14.49 -2.21 -9.79
CA ARG A 46 13.12 -1.85 -9.39
C ARG A 46 12.90 -1.89 -7.88
N SER A 47 13.51 -2.85 -7.19
CA SER A 47 13.33 -2.95 -5.73
C SER A 47 14.10 -1.86 -4.97
N LEU A 48 15.24 -1.40 -5.50
CA LEU A 48 15.96 -0.23 -4.99
C LEU A 48 15.19 1.06 -5.23
N GLU A 49 14.68 1.25 -6.46
CA GLU A 49 13.88 2.44 -6.83
C GLU A 49 12.60 2.54 -6.00
N ASN A 50 11.91 1.41 -5.78
CA ASN A 50 10.65 1.38 -5.06
C ASN A 50 10.81 1.24 -3.54
N ARG A 51 12.04 1.22 -3.00
CA ARG A 51 12.26 0.98 -1.56
C ARG A 51 11.62 2.06 -0.69
N ILE A 52 11.76 3.32 -1.10
CA ILE A 52 11.18 4.48 -0.41
C ILE A 52 9.65 4.45 -0.55
N GLY A 53 9.13 4.27 -1.76
CA GLY A 53 7.68 4.19 -2.00
C GLY A 53 7.00 3.09 -1.20
N LYS A 54 7.63 1.90 -1.07
CA LYS A 54 7.10 0.82 -0.23
C LYS A 54 7.04 1.17 1.26
N GLN A 55 7.99 1.95 1.76
CA GLN A 55 7.96 2.42 3.15
C GLN A 55 6.84 3.44 3.35
N GLU A 56 6.71 4.40 2.44
CA GLU A 56 5.65 5.41 2.47
C GLU A 56 4.26 4.76 2.37
N ASP A 57 4.07 3.81 1.46
CA ASP A 57 2.83 3.05 1.29
C ASP A 57 2.48 2.28 2.56
N PHE A 58 3.48 1.65 3.19
CA PHE A 58 3.30 0.91 4.43
C PHE A 58 2.92 1.83 5.59
N ASP A 59 3.62 2.95 5.76
CA ASP A 59 3.32 3.94 6.79
C ASP A 59 1.93 4.54 6.59
N HIS A 60 1.56 4.87 5.35
CA HIS A 60 0.23 5.34 5.01
C HIS A 60 -0.84 4.30 5.35
N PHE A 61 -0.64 3.03 4.97
CA PHE A 61 -1.53 1.93 5.29
C PHE A 61 -1.72 1.75 6.80
N VAL A 62 -0.63 1.72 7.57
CA VAL A 62 -0.68 1.60 9.04
C VAL A 62 -1.39 2.79 9.67
N ASN A 63 -1.16 4.01 9.17
CA ASN A 63 -1.85 5.20 9.65
C ASN A 63 -3.36 5.16 9.37
N LYS A 64 -3.77 4.69 8.19
CA LYS A 64 -5.18 4.45 7.86
C LYS A 64 -5.82 3.40 8.75
N LEU A 65 -5.13 2.29 9.02
CA LEU A 65 -5.61 1.28 9.97
C LEU A 65 -5.80 1.86 11.38
N LYS A 66 -4.85 2.68 11.85
CA LYS A 66 -4.95 3.39 13.14
C LYS A 66 -6.09 4.40 13.16
N GLU A 67 -6.43 5.00 12.03
CA GLU A 67 -7.58 5.89 11.89
C GLU A 67 -8.89 5.08 11.96
N TYR A 68 -8.98 3.99 11.19
CA TYR A 68 -10.16 3.13 11.15
C TYR A 68 -10.42 2.41 12.48
N SER A 69 -9.38 2.05 13.22
CA SER A 69 -9.53 1.39 14.53
C SER A 69 -10.16 2.29 15.60
N LYS A 70 -10.19 3.61 15.40
CA LYS A 70 -10.87 4.56 16.30
C LYS A 70 -12.39 4.57 16.09
N SER A 71 -12.87 4.02 14.97
CA SER A 71 -14.29 3.92 14.69
C SER A 71 -14.93 2.79 15.50
N SER A 72 -16.18 2.99 15.89
CA SER A 72 -17.01 1.95 16.50
C SER A 72 -17.54 0.93 15.48
N LYS A 73 -17.43 1.23 14.19
CA LYS A 73 -17.81 0.32 13.09
C LYS A 73 -16.67 -0.66 12.79
N PRO A 74 -16.98 -1.84 12.21
CA PRO A 74 -15.94 -2.74 11.72
C PRO A 74 -15.02 -2.08 10.70
N ILE A 75 -13.72 -2.40 10.76
CA ILE A 75 -12.68 -1.78 9.92
C ILE A 75 -13.00 -1.87 8.43
N TRP A 76 -13.57 -2.98 7.95
CA TRP A 76 -13.90 -3.18 6.54
C TRP A 76 -15.03 -2.26 6.05
N GLU A 77 -15.98 -1.90 6.91
CA GLU A 77 -17.06 -0.96 6.55
C GLU A 77 -16.51 0.45 6.43
N VAL A 78 -15.69 0.88 7.39
CA VAL A 78 -15.04 2.20 7.36
C VAL A 78 -14.11 2.35 6.16
N ALA A 79 -13.35 1.30 5.84
CA ALA A 79 -12.50 1.28 4.66
C ALA A 79 -13.31 1.37 3.36
N ALA A 80 -14.44 0.66 3.25
CA ALA A 80 -15.32 0.75 2.08
C ALA A 80 -15.97 2.14 1.94
N GLU A 81 -16.32 2.78 3.05
CA GLU A 81 -16.82 4.16 3.08
C GLU A 81 -15.74 5.16 2.62
N ASP A 82 -14.49 5.02 3.09
CA ASP A 82 -13.38 5.89 2.66
C ASP A 82 -13.05 5.70 1.18
N ASP A 83 -13.01 4.45 0.69
CA ASP A 83 -12.81 4.15 -0.72
C ASP A 83 -13.92 4.75 -1.61
N ALA A 84 -15.19 4.65 -1.18
CA ALA A 84 -16.30 5.25 -1.90
C ALA A 84 -16.18 6.79 -1.93
N ARG A 85 -15.74 7.41 -0.83
CA ARG A 85 -15.46 8.84 -0.76
C ARG A 85 -14.34 9.27 -1.70
N LEU A 86 -13.21 8.55 -1.69
CA LEU A 86 -12.07 8.83 -2.55
C LEU A 86 -12.43 8.73 -4.04
N ARG A 87 -13.22 7.72 -4.42
CA ARG A 87 -13.69 7.57 -5.82
C ARG A 87 -14.57 8.73 -6.27
N ARG A 88 -15.46 9.23 -5.40
CA ARG A 88 -16.30 10.40 -5.72
C ARG A 88 -15.45 11.65 -5.92
N LEU A 89 -14.52 11.91 -5.00
CA LEU A 89 -13.61 13.05 -5.11
C LEU A 89 -12.72 12.97 -6.35
N ALA A 90 -12.25 11.77 -6.72
CA ALA A 90 -11.49 11.56 -7.94
C ALA A 90 -12.33 11.87 -9.19
N ALA A 91 -13.58 11.38 -9.24
CA ALA A 91 -14.49 11.67 -10.34
C ALA A 91 -14.78 13.17 -10.46
N GLU A 92 -15.06 13.85 -9.35
CA GLU A 92 -15.30 15.29 -9.32
C GLU A 92 -14.10 16.08 -9.86
N LYS A 93 -12.88 15.75 -9.42
CA LYS A 93 -11.65 16.37 -9.93
C LYS A 93 -11.47 16.17 -11.43
N THR A 94 -11.70 14.96 -11.94
CA THR A 94 -11.57 14.70 -13.38
C THR A 94 -12.57 15.51 -14.21
N VAL A 95 -13.78 15.73 -13.70
CA VAL A 95 -14.80 16.55 -14.37
C VAL A 95 -14.40 18.03 -14.34
N GLU A 96 -13.91 18.53 -13.20
CA GLU A 96 -13.44 19.91 -13.06
C GLU A 96 -12.23 20.20 -13.98
N GLU A 97 -11.28 19.28 -14.07
CA GLU A 97 -10.15 19.35 -14.99
C GLU A 97 -10.63 19.40 -16.45
N GLN A 98 -11.59 18.57 -16.84
CA GLN A 98 -12.15 18.60 -18.19
C GLN A 98 -12.86 19.92 -18.50
N GLN A 99 -13.63 20.46 -17.55
CA GLN A 99 -14.34 21.73 -17.71
C GLN A 99 -13.37 22.91 -17.81
N SER A 100 -12.31 22.94 -17.00
CA SER A 100 -11.30 23.99 -17.06
C SER A 100 -10.51 23.95 -18.37
N LEU A 101 -10.13 22.77 -18.85
CA LEU A 101 -9.49 22.59 -20.16
C LEU A 101 -10.41 23.04 -21.30
N ALA A 102 -11.70 22.69 -21.27
CA ALA A 102 -12.67 23.11 -22.26
C ALA A 102 -12.82 24.64 -22.29
N ALA A 103 -12.92 25.28 -21.13
CA ALA A 103 -13.00 26.74 -21.01
C ALA A 103 -11.72 27.43 -21.53
N GLU A 104 -10.54 26.85 -21.31
CA GLU A 104 -9.28 27.40 -21.83
C GLU A 104 -9.19 27.27 -23.36
N ILE A 105 -9.63 26.14 -23.93
CA ILE A 105 -9.72 25.96 -25.39
C ILE A 105 -10.69 26.98 -26.01
N GLU A 106 -11.83 27.22 -25.37
CA GLU A 106 -12.80 28.23 -25.84
C GLU A 106 -12.24 29.64 -25.80
N ARG A 107 -11.55 30.03 -24.72
CA ARG A 107 -10.86 31.32 -24.64
C ARG A 107 -9.83 31.49 -25.76
N ARG A 108 -8.98 30.47 -25.97
CA ARG A 108 -7.96 30.49 -27.03
C ARG A 108 -8.58 30.59 -28.42
N ARG A 109 -9.72 29.92 -28.67
CA ARG A 109 -10.49 30.05 -29.92
C ARG A 109 -11.03 31.47 -30.13
N GLN A 110 -11.51 32.13 -29.09
CA GLN A 110 -12.01 33.50 -29.17
C GLN A 110 -10.89 34.51 -29.48
N GLU A 111 -9.71 34.34 -28.87
CA GLU A 111 -8.53 35.16 -29.15
C GLU A 111 -8.11 35.05 -30.63
N ILE A 112 -8.01 33.83 -31.17
CA ILE A 112 -7.68 33.59 -32.58
C ILE A 112 -8.73 34.21 -33.51
N ARG A 113 -10.02 34.08 -33.18
CA ARG A 113 -11.12 34.65 -33.98
C ARG A 113 -11.12 36.18 -33.95
N GLY A 114 -10.78 36.78 -32.81
CA GLY A 114 -10.62 38.22 -32.68
C GLY A 114 -9.44 38.74 -33.51
N HIS A 115 -8.31 38.03 -33.49
CA HIS A 115 -7.11 38.41 -34.26
C HIS A 115 -7.30 38.23 -35.77
N SER A 116 -8.05 37.22 -36.23
CA SER A 116 -8.32 37.02 -37.66
C SER A 116 -9.33 38.02 -38.25
N SER A 117 -10.20 38.61 -37.42
CA SER A 117 -11.08 39.71 -37.83
C SER A 117 -10.40 41.09 -37.90
N GLN A 118 -9.12 41.17 -37.51
CA GLN A 118 -8.34 42.41 -37.41
C GLN A 118 -7.08 42.38 -38.31
N ALA A 119 -7.08 41.52 -39.33
CA ALA A 119 -6.07 41.53 -40.40
C ALA A 119 -6.60 42.37 -41.59
N PRO A 120 -5.86 43.41 -42.03
CA PRO A 120 -6.24 44.28 -43.15
C PRO A 120 -6.17 43.57 -44.52
#